data_AF-V4UGK3-F1
#
_entry.id   AF-V4UGK3-F1
#
_cell.length_a   1.000
_cell.length_b   1.000
_cell.length_c   1.000
_cell.angle_alpha   90.00
_cell.angle_beta   90.00
_cell.angle_gamma   90.00
#
_symmetry.space_group_name_H-M   'P 1'
#
loop_
_entity.id
_entity.type
_entity.pdbx_description
1 polymer ?
#
loop_
_entity_poly.entity_id
_entity_poly.type
_entity_poly.pdbx_seq_one_letter_code
_entity_poly.pdbx_strand_id
1 'polypeptide(L)'
;MNPARVTFMAATVCVMLTTHFSTQLLSEHFLSWKKPKEQKAIIIIILMAPIYAIDSYVGLIDFQGSKAFFMFLESVKECYEALVIAKFLALLYSYLNISISKNIVPDEIKGRDIHHSFPMTLFQ
;
A
#
# COMPACT_ATOMS: atom_id res chain seq x y z
N MET A 1 11.13 29.76 18.38
CA MET A 1 11.08 29.23 17.00
C MET A 1 9.61 29.23 16.56
N ASN A 2 9.27 29.71 15.36
CA ASN A 2 7.87 29.73 14.92
C ASN A 2 7.38 28.29 14.74
N PRO A 3 6.30 27.85 15.42
CA PRO A 3 5.82 26.46 15.38
C PRO A 3 5.55 25.97 13.95
N ALA A 4 5.01 26.83 13.08
CA ALA A 4 4.76 26.48 11.68
C ALA A 4 6.05 26.10 10.94
N ARG A 5 7.14 26.84 11.17
CA ARG A 5 8.44 26.57 10.54
C ARG A 5 9.01 25.22 10.95
N VAL A 6 8.81 24.83 12.22
CA VAL A 6 9.26 23.51 12.71
C VAL A 6 8.47 22.39 12.03
N THR A 7 7.15 22.54 11.92
CA THR A 7 6.29 21.55 11.24
C THR A 7 6.69 21.38 9.78
N PHE A 8 6.92 22.47 9.05
CA PHE A 8 7.38 22.39 7.66
C PHE A 8 8.73 21.69 7.54
N MET A 9 9.72 22.08 8.36
CA MET A 9 11.05 21.44 8.34
C MET A 9 10.97 19.94 8.66
N ALA A 10 10.19 19.56 9.67
CA ALA A 10 9.99 18.17 10.05
C ALA A 10 9.32 17.37 8.93
N ALA A 11 8.24 17.90 8.33
CA ALA A 11 7.54 17.26 7.23
C ALA A 11 8.44 17.07 6.00
N THR A 12 9.22 18.09 5.62
CA THR A 12 10.17 17.98 4.50
C THR A 12 11.20 16.87 4.76
N VAL A 13 11.76 16.77 5.97
CA VAL A 13 12.72 15.72 6.33
C VAL A 13 12.06 14.34 6.26
N CYS A 14 10.85 14.18 6.79
CA CYS A 14 10.12 12.91 6.72
C CYS A 14 9.87 12.47 5.28
N VAL A 15 9.40 13.38 4.42
CA VAL A 15 9.14 13.09 3.00
C VAL A 15 10.41 12.69 2.26
N MET A 16 11.52 13.40 2.50
CA MET A 16 12.82 13.06 1.92
C MET A 16 13.29 11.66 2.35
N LEU A 17 13.15 11.31 3.63
CA LEU A 17 13.52 9.99 4.13
C LEU A 17 12.62 8.89 3.53
N THR A 18 11.30 9.07 3.52
CA THR A 18 10.37 8.10 2.92
C THR A 18 10.69 7.87 1.45
N THR A 19 10.83 8.94 0.67
CA THR A 19 11.15 8.82 -0.76
C THR A 19 12.53 8.19 -0.99
N HIS A 20 13.53 8.48 -0.16
CA HIS A 20 14.85 7.86 -0.23
C HIS A 20 14.80 6.35 0.02
N PHE A 21 14.17 5.90 1.11
CA PHE A 21 14.07 4.46 1.39
C PHE A 21 13.21 3.72 0.37
N SER A 22 12.12 4.33 -0.11
CA SER A 22 11.28 3.74 -1.16
C SER A 22 12.02 3.61 -2.49
N THR A 23 12.86 4.58 -2.86
CA THR A 23 13.67 4.49 -4.10
C THR A 23 14.77 3.45 -4.00
N GLN A 24 15.40 3.29 -2.82
CA GLN A 24 16.34 2.19 -2.57
C GLN A 24 15.65 0.83 -2.71
N LEU A 25 14.53 0.63 -2.02
CA LEU A 25 13.77 -0.62 -2.09
C LEU A 25 13.32 -0.92 -3.53
N LEU A 26 12.83 0.09 -4.23
CA LEU A 26 12.43 -0.03 -5.63
C LEU A 26 13.59 -0.46 -6.53
N SER A 27 14.79 0.10 -6.31
CA SER A 27 16.00 -0.25 -7.08
C SER A 27 16.39 -1.71 -6.89
N GLU A 28 16.36 -2.23 -5.66
CA GLU A 28 16.64 -3.64 -5.37
C GLU A 28 15.67 -4.58 -6.11
N HIS A 29 14.39 -4.21 -6.17
CA HIS A 29 13.38 -4.96 -6.93
C HIS A 29 13.60 -4.89 -8.44
N PHE A 30 14.08 -3.76 -8.97
CA PHE A 30 14.46 -3.64 -10.37
C PHE A 30 15.68 -4.49 -10.72
N LEU A 31 16.69 -4.54 -9.85
CA LEU A 31 17.88 -5.38 -10.04
C LEU A 31 17.54 -6.89 -9.93
N SER A 32 16.59 -7.25 -9.08
CA SER A 32 16.18 -8.62 -8.81
C SER A 32 14.98 -9.10 -9.65
N TRP A 33 14.91 -8.68 -10.93
CA TRP A 33 13.75 -8.94 -11.81
C TRP A 33 13.65 -10.39 -12.34
N LYS A 34 13.49 -11.37 -11.44
CA LYS A 34 13.37 -12.79 -11.82
C LYS A 34 11.94 -13.17 -12.24
N LYS A 35 10.93 -12.66 -11.53
CA LYS A 35 9.51 -13.00 -11.74
C LYS A 35 8.69 -11.77 -12.13
N PRO A 36 8.50 -11.49 -13.42
CA PRO A 36 7.93 -10.22 -13.88
C PRO A 36 6.49 -9.99 -13.44
N LYS A 37 5.70 -11.05 -13.22
CA LYS A 37 4.30 -10.92 -12.77
C LYS A 37 4.20 -10.44 -11.33
N GLU A 38 4.97 -11.08 -10.43
CA GLU A 38 5.02 -10.73 -9.01
C GLU A 38 5.70 -9.36 -8.81
N GLN A 39 6.85 -9.12 -9.46
CA GLN A 39 7.61 -7.88 -9.30
C GLN A 39 6.82 -6.63 -9.70
N LYS A 40 6.01 -6.70 -10.77
CA LYS A 40 5.12 -5.59 -11.16
C LYS A 40 4.12 -5.25 -10.06
N ALA A 41 3.55 -6.25 -9.39
CA ALA A 41 2.63 -6.03 -8.29
C ALA A 41 3.34 -5.45 -7.05
N ILE A 42 4.57 -5.92 -6.76
CA ILE A 42 5.36 -5.42 -5.63
C ILE A 42 5.73 -3.95 -5.82
N ILE A 43 6.12 -3.54 -7.03
CA ILE A 43 6.47 -2.14 -7.33
C ILE A 43 5.29 -1.20 -7.11
N ILE A 44 4.10 -1.63 -7.54
CA ILE A 44 2.86 -0.89 -7.28
C ILE A 44 2.62 -0.76 -5.76
N ILE A 45 2.94 -1.77 -4.95
CA ILE A 45 2.78 -1.66 -3.49
C ILE A 45 3.81 -0.70 -2.89
N ILE A 46 5.09 -0.79 -3.30
CA ILE A 46 6.17 0.06 -2.78
C ILE A 46 5.89 1.54 -3.04
N LEU A 47 5.33 1.88 -4.21
CA LEU A 47 4.99 3.25 -4.59
C LEU A 47 3.88 3.88 -3.72
N MET A 48 3.18 3.10 -2.88
CA MET A 48 2.20 3.63 -1.93
C MET A 48 2.84 4.58 -0.91
N ALA A 49 3.96 4.20 -0.28
CA ALA A 49 4.62 5.02 0.73
C ALA A 49 5.03 6.43 0.24
N PRO A 50 5.73 6.60 -0.91
CA PRO A 50 6.09 7.93 -1.40
C PRO A 50 4.86 8.73 -1.87
N ILE A 51 3.83 8.09 -2.43
CA ILE A 51 2.58 8.79 -2.79
C ILE A 51 1.92 9.40 -1.55
N TYR A 52 1.80 8.65 -0.45
CA TYR A 52 1.20 9.16 0.79
C TYR A 52 2.04 10.26 1.44
N ALA A 53 3.38 10.15 1.39
CA ALA A 53 4.26 11.19 1.89
C ALA A 53 4.09 12.50 1.09
N ILE A 54 4.02 12.42 -0.24
CA ILE A 54 3.82 13.58 -1.10
C ILE A 54 2.43 14.17 -0.88
N ASP A 55 1.38 13.35 -0.84
CA ASP A 55 -0.01 13.79 -0.57
C ASP A 55 -0.12 14.54 0.76
N SER A 56 0.49 14.00 1.83
CA SER A 56 0.53 14.63 3.15
C SER A 56 1.30 15.95 3.14
N TYR A 57 2.39 16.03 2.38
CA TYR A 57 3.20 17.25 2.24
C TYR A 57 2.48 18.33 1.44
N VAL A 58 1.79 17.94 0.37
CA VAL A 58 0.93 18.82 -0.42
C VAL A 58 -0.21 19.32 0.45
N GLY A 59 -0.87 18.49 1.24
CA GLY A 59 -1.90 18.92 2.19
C GLY A 59 -1.40 19.91 3.24
N LEU A 60 -0.13 19.78 3.68
CA LEU A 60 0.49 20.74 4.58
C LEU A 60 0.78 22.09 3.90
N ILE A 61 1.12 22.09 2.60
CA ILE A 61 1.31 23.31 1.80
C ILE A 61 -0.03 23.94 1.42
N ASP A 62 -1.05 23.12 1.11
CA ASP A 62 -2.35 23.52 0.56
C ASP A 62 -3.29 24.16 1.60
N PHE A 63 -2.84 24.34 2.84
CA PHE A 63 -3.43 25.34 3.75
C PHE A 63 -3.40 26.77 3.14
N GLN A 64 -2.72 26.97 2.00
CA GLN A 64 -2.68 28.23 1.22
C GLN A 64 -3.12 28.10 -0.27
N GLY A 65 -3.63 26.95 -0.73
CA GLY A 65 -3.86 26.69 -2.17
C GLY A 65 -5.30 26.32 -2.58
N SER A 66 -5.47 25.79 -3.79
CA SER A 66 -6.77 25.54 -4.43
C SER A 66 -7.35 24.19 -4.00
N LYS A 67 -8.35 24.25 -3.10
CA LYS A 67 -9.12 23.10 -2.59
C LYS A 67 -9.53 22.06 -3.66
N ALA A 68 -9.78 22.51 -4.89
CA ALA A 68 -10.18 21.62 -5.99
C ALA A 68 -9.05 20.68 -6.44
N PHE A 69 -7.80 21.14 -6.42
CA PHE A 69 -6.65 20.32 -6.79
C PHE A 69 -6.36 19.25 -5.73
N PHE A 70 -6.42 19.62 -4.44
CA PHE A 70 -6.24 18.68 -3.35
C PHE A 70 -7.32 17.59 -3.35
N MET A 71 -8.60 17.95 -3.51
CA MET A 71 -9.69 16.98 -3.60
C MET A 71 -9.51 16.00 -4.78
N PHE A 72 -8.98 16.47 -5.91
CA PHE A 72 -8.64 15.60 -7.04
C PHE A 72 -7.51 14.62 -6.71
N LEU A 73 -6.43 15.10 -6.09
CA LEU A 73 -5.32 14.24 -5.65
C LEU A 73 -5.77 13.18 -4.65
N GLU A 74 -6.60 13.57 -3.68
CA GLU A 74 -7.18 12.66 -2.69
C GLU A 74 -8.02 11.56 -3.36
N SER A 75 -8.87 11.94 -4.32
CA SER A 75 -9.66 10.98 -5.11
C SER A 75 -8.79 10.01 -5.92
N VAL A 76 -7.69 10.50 -6.52
CA VAL A 76 -6.73 9.66 -7.25
C VAL A 76 -6.02 8.70 -6.30
N LYS A 77 -5.65 9.16 -5.11
CA LYS A 77 -5.02 8.33 -4.07
C LYS A 77 -5.95 7.22 -3.59
N GLU A 78 -7.22 7.52 -3.34
CA GLU A 78 -8.22 6.51 -2.96
C GLU A 78 -8.39 5.44 -4.04
N CYS A 79 -8.43 5.85 -5.32
CA CYS A 79 -8.48 4.91 -6.44
C CYS A 79 -7.21 4.04 -6.52
N TYR A 80 -6.05 4.64 -6.27
CA TYR A 80 -4.78 3.93 -6.22
C TYR A 80 -4.73 2.92 -5.07
N GLU A 81 -5.29 3.25 -3.91
CA GLU A 81 -5.36 2.34 -2.76
C GLU A 81 -6.14 1.06 -3.09
N ALA A 82 -7.30 1.19 -3.75
CA ALA A 82 -8.06 0.04 -4.22
C ALA A 82 -7.24 -0.85 -5.18
N LEU A 83 -6.47 -0.22 -6.07
CA LEU A 83 -5.58 -0.93 -6.98
C LEU A 83 -4.44 -1.65 -6.24
N VAL A 84 -3.83 -1.02 -5.24
CA VAL A 84 -2.77 -1.60 -4.40
C VAL A 84 -3.29 -2.83 -3.65
N ILE A 85 -4.47 -2.74 -3.05
CA ILE A 85 -5.10 -3.88 -2.35
C ILE A 85 -5.33 -5.04 -3.31
N ALA A 86 -5.83 -4.77 -4.52
CA ALA A 86 -6.02 -5.81 -5.53
C ALA A 86 -4.69 -6.46 -5.95
N LYS A 87 -3.61 -5.69 -6.10
CA LYS A 87 -2.26 -6.24 -6.39
C LYS A 87 -1.68 -7.03 -5.24
N PHE A 88 -1.89 -6.58 -4.01
CA PHE A 88 -1.47 -7.29 -2.81
C PHE A 88 -2.18 -8.64 -2.68
N LEU A 89 -3.49 -8.68 -2.89
CA LEU A 89 -4.25 -9.93 -2.89
C LEU A 89 -3.78 -10.89 -4.00
N ALA A 90 -3.53 -10.38 -5.20
CA ALA A 90 -3.02 -11.19 -6.30
C ALA A 90 -1.63 -11.78 -6.00
N LEU A 91 -0.76 -11.03 -5.30
CA LEU A 91 0.53 -11.53 -4.83
C LEU A 91 0.37 -12.64 -3.79
N LEU A 92 -0.53 -12.46 -2.82
CA LEU A 92 -0.82 -13.50 -1.82
C LEU A 92 -1.28 -14.80 -2.49
N TYR A 93 -2.19 -14.72 -3.47
CA TYR A 93 -2.61 -15.92 -4.20
C TYR A 93 -1.49 -16.58 -4.97
N SER A 94 -0.59 -15.79 -5.59
CA SER A 94 0.59 -16.30 -6.27
C SER A 94 1.55 -17.02 -5.32
N TYR A 95 1.77 -16.47 -4.11
CA TYR A 95 2.67 -17.06 -3.13
C TYR A 95 2.08 -18.27 -2.39
N LEU A 96 0.78 -18.26 -2.15
CA LEU A 96 0.07 -19.39 -1.54
C LEU A 96 -0.27 -20.49 -2.55
N ASN A 97 0.03 -20.29 -3.83
CA ASN A 97 -0.31 -21.19 -4.94
C ASN A 97 -1.83 -21.52 -4.98
N ILE A 98 -2.66 -20.58 -4.52
CA ILE A 98 -4.12 -20.72 -4.51
C ILE A 98 -4.62 -20.36 -5.90
N SER A 99 -4.86 -21.37 -6.72
CA SER A 99 -5.48 -21.19 -8.03
C SER A 99 -6.98 -20.97 -7.89
N ILE A 100 -7.46 -19.73 -8.02
CA ILE A 100 -8.91 -19.42 -8.17
C ILE A 100 -9.53 -20.22 -9.33
N SER A 101 -8.72 -20.62 -10.31
CA SER A 101 -9.11 -21.41 -11.49
C SER A 101 -9.88 -22.70 -11.18
N LYS A 102 -9.81 -23.23 -9.95
CA LYS A 102 -10.49 -24.48 -9.63
C LYS A 102 -11.81 -24.33 -8.90
N ASN A 103 -12.15 -23.20 -8.27
CA ASN A 103 -13.30 -23.14 -7.33
C ASN A 103 -13.30 -24.33 -6.33
N ILE A 104 -12.14 -24.93 -6.10
CA ILE A 104 -11.94 -26.08 -5.22
C ILE A 104 -11.11 -25.54 -4.08
N VAL A 105 -11.77 -25.43 -2.93
CA VAL A 105 -11.09 -25.30 -1.64
C VAL A 105 -9.99 -26.37 -1.61
N PRO A 106 -8.72 -26.00 -1.30
CA PRO A 106 -7.65 -26.99 -1.20
C PRO A 106 -8.11 -28.15 -0.32
N ASP A 107 -7.90 -29.40 -0.73
CA ASP A 107 -8.39 -30.56 0.02
C ASP A 107 -7.84 -30.60 1.46
N GLU A 108 -6.74 -29.90 1.75
CA GLU A 108 -6.20 -29.66 3.10
C GLU A 108 -7.10 -28.82 4.03
N ILE A 109 -7.98 -27.99 3.47
CA ILE A 109 -8.89 -27.09 4.20
C ILE A 109 -10.31 -27.67 4.22
N LYS A 110 -10.63 -28.59 3.30
CA LYS A 110 -11.94 -29.23 3.18
C LYS A 110 -12.15 -30.22 4.34
N GLY A 111 -12.90 -29.80 5.36
CA GLY A 111 -13.29 -30.65 6.50
C GLY A 111 -12.45 -30.47 7.76
N ARG A 112 -11.57 -29.47 7.84
CA ARG A 112 -11.00 -29.04 9.13
C ARG A 112 -12.00 -28.16 9.86
N ASP A 113 -12.30 -28.51 11.11
CA ASP A 113 -13.02 -27.63 12.01
C ASP A 113 -12.23 -26.33 12.19
N ILE A 114 -12.83 -25.23 11.76
CA ILE A 114 -12.22 -23.90 11.88
C ILE A 114 -12.44 -23.47 13.32
N HIS A 115 -11.42 -23.59 14.16
CA HIS A 115 -11.49 -23.12 15.53
C HIS A 115 -11.47 -21.58 15.51
N HIS A 116 -12.65 -20.97 15.51
CA HIS A 116 -12.77 -19.53 15.63
C HIS A 116 -12.27 -19.10 17.01
N SER A 117 -11.38 -18.11 17.05
CA SER A 117 -10.98 -17.50 18.32
C SER A 117 -12.10 -16.59 18.82
N PHE A 118 -12.25 -16.50 20.14
CA PHE A 118 -13.11 -15.50 20.78
C PHE A 118 -12.77 -14.10 20.25
N PRO A 119 -13.76 -13.24 19.89
CA PRO A 119 -15.20 -13.32 20.18
C PRO A 119 -16.07 -13.94 19.07
N MET A 120 -15.48 -14.43 17.97
CA MET A 120 -16.26 -14.96 16.83
C MET A 120 -17.03 -16.25 17.16
N THR A 121 -16.70 -16.93 18.25
CA THR A 121 -17.46 -18.09 18.77
C THR A 121 -18.83 -17.71 19.35
N LEU A 122 -19.10 -16.43 19.62
CA LEU A 122 -20.39 -15.98 20.18
C LEU A 122 -21.49 -15.83 19.13
N PHE A 123 -21.14 -15.82 17.85
CA PHE A 123 -22.05 -15.58 16.73
C PHE A 123 -22.28 -16.81 15.84
N GLN A 124 -21.84 -17.99 16.29
CA GLN A 124 -22.08 -19.28 15.65
C GLN A 124 -23.22 -20.01 16.36
#